data_AF-K1RZF4-F1
#
_entry.id   AF-K1RZF4-F1
#
_cell.length_a   1.000
_cell.length_b   1.000
_cell.length_c   1.000
_cell.angle_alpha   90.00
_cell.angle_beta   90.00
_cell.angle_gamma   90.00
#
_symmetry.space_group_name_H-M   'P 1'
#
loop_
_entity.id
_entity.type
_entity.pdbx_description
1 polymer ?
#
loop_
_entity_poly.entity_id
_entity_poly.type
_entity_poly.pdbx_seq_one_letter_code
_entity_poly.pdbx_strand_id
1 'polypeptide(L)'
;HAMDTRGTGAFVPLSFSAKTGEPTAQSAKARLADREKFNRIRDHLDGMLTDMAKNLYSGEIDAAPLVPNAGKSPCLWCEYRTVCRHADGEGERTPLKPDDPFGAE
;
A
#
# COMPACT_ATOMS: atom_id res chain seq x y z
N HIS A 1 4.44 14.67 -24.53
CA HIS A 1 4.61 15.09 -23.13
C HIS A 1 3.23 15.30 -22.53
N ALA A 2 2.81 14.42 -21.63
CA ALA A 2 1.49 14.46 -21.00
C ALA A 2 1.52 15.45 -19.82
N MET A 3 1.40 16.73 -20.13
CA MET A 3 1.09 17.76 -19.14
C MET A 3 -0.41 17.99 -19.17
N ASP A 4 -1.02 18.03 -17.99
CA ASP A 4 -2.37 18.51 -17.81
C ASP A 4 -2.49 19.92 -18.39
N THR A 5 -3.27 20.06 -19.47
CA THR A 5 -3.43 21.31 -20.21
C THR A 5 -4.18 22.37 -19.41
N ARG A 6 -4.76 22.01 -18.26
CA ARG A 6 -5.47 22.92 -17.34
C ARG A 6 -4.62 23.37 -16.15
N GLY A 7 -3.36 22.93 -16.04
CA GLY A 7 -2.43 23.41 -15.02
C GLY A 7 -2.77 23.02 -13.58
N THR A 8 -3.55 21.97 -13.36
CA THR A 8 -4.00 21.48 -12.04
C THR A 8 -2.96 20.63 -11.31
N GLY A 9 -1.91 20.19 -12.01
CA GLY A 9 -0.78 19.45 -11.41
C GLY A 9 -0.95 17.93 -11.35
N ALA A 10 -1.99 17.35 -11.96
CA ALA A 10 -2.17 15.90 -11.98
C ALA A 10 -1.47 15.25 -13.19
N PHE A 11 -0.32 14.61 -12.96
CA PHE A 11 0.30 13.73 -13.94
C PHE A 11 -0.41 12.37 -13.91
N VAL A 12 -1.23 12.08 -14.93
CA VAL A 12 -1.87 10.77 -15.09
C VAL A 12 -0.95 9.90 -15.96
N PRO A 13 -0.37 8.79 -15.45
CA PRO A 13 0.59 7.96 -16.18
C PRO A 13 -0.13 7.05 -17.19
N LEU A 14 -0.88 7.68 -18.10
CA LEU A 14 -1.57 7.02 -19.20
C LEU A 14 -0.97 7.50 -20.51
N SER A 15 -0.64 6.54 -21.36
CA SER A 15 -0.31 6.81 -22.75
C SER A 15 -1.60 6.86 -23.53
N PHE A 16 -1.84 7.90 -24.32
CA PHE A 16 -3.06 8.05 -25.11
C PHE A 16 -2.79 7.80 -26.59
N SER A 17 -3.76 7.20 -27.27
CA SER A 17 -3.77 7.07 -28.73
C SER A 17 -3.92 8.45 -29.35
N ALA A 18 -2.95 8.86 -30.19
CA ALA A 18 -3.01 10.13 -30.91
C ALA A 18 -4.18 10.21 -31.92
N LYS A 19 -4.81 9.08 -32.26
CA LYS A 19 -5.92 9.00 -33.21
C LYS A 19 -7.30 9.05 -32.55
N THR A 20 -7.44 8.46 -31.37
CA THR A 20 -8.75 8.34 -30.68
C THR A 20 -8.84 9.17 -29.41
N GLY A 21 -7.72 9.67 -28.89
CA GLY A 21 -7.68 10.37 -27.62
C GLY A 21 -7.93 9.48 -26.39
N GLU A 22 -8.04 8.16 -26.59
CA GLU A 22 -8.28 7.19 -25.51
C GLU A 22 -6.97 6.61 -24.96
N PRO A 23 -6.93 6.18 -23.68
CA PRO A 23 -5.78 5.48 -23.11
C PRO A 23 -5.45 4.21 -23.91
N THR A 24 -4.16 3.95 -24.16
CA THR A 24 -3.72 2.75 -24.85
C THR A 24 -3.97 1.52 -23.98
N ALA A 25 -4.36 0.39 -24.60
CA ALA A 25 -4.67 -0.86 -23.89
C ALA A 25 -3.55 -1.34 -22.94
N GLN A 26 -2.29 -1.03 -23.25
CA GLN A 26 -1.13 -1.36 -22.41
C GLN A 26 -1.04 -0.51 -21.14
N SER A 27 -1.46 0.77 -21.20
CA SER A 27 -1.56 1.65 -20.02
C SER A 27 -2.84 1.38 -19.22
N ALA A 28 -3.91 0.93 -19.90
CA ALA A 28 -5.19 0.66 -19.28
C ALA A 28 -5.25 -0.67 -18.49
N LYS A 29 -4.60 -1.74 -18.95
CA LYS A 29 -4.78 -3.09 -18.36
C LYS A 29 -4.03 -3.37 -17.07
N ALA A 30 -2.91 -2.69 -16.79
CA ALA A 30 -2.01 -3.12 -15.71
C ALA A 30 -2.05 -2.25 -14.44
N ARG A 31 -2.58 -1.02 -14.52
CA ARG A 31 -2.49 -0.04 -13.43
C ARG A 31 -3.79 0.71 -13.14
N LEU A 32 -4.85 0.48 -13.91
CA LEU A 32 -6.14 1.11 -13.65
C LEU A 32 -6.95 0.25 -12.67
N ALA A 33 -7.45 0.90 -11.63
CA ALA A 33 -8.51 0.38 -10.78
C ALA A 33 -9.84 0.93 -11.28
N ASP A 34 -10.83 0.07 -11.46
CA ASP A 34 -12.22 0.47 -11.66
C ASP A 34 -12.83 0.98 -10.35
N ARG A 35 -14.06 1.49 -10.42
CA ARG A 35 -14.76 2.04 -9.25
C ARG A 35 -14.91 0.97 -8.15
N GLU A 36 -15.19 -0.26 -8.56
CA GLU A 36 -15.41 -1.41 -7.70
C GLU A 36 -14.12 -1.81 -6.98
N LYS A 37 -12.97 -1.77 -7.66
CA LYS A 37 -11.65 -1.96 -7.08
C LYS A 37 -11.30 -0.84 -6.11
N PHE A 38 -11.63 0.42 -6.43
CA PHE A 38 -11.46 1.52 -5.48
C PHE A 38 -12.31 1.36 -4.22
N ASN A 39 -13.56 0.93 -4.35
CA ASN A 39 -14.43 0.67 -3.19
C ASN A 39 -13.82 -0.42 -2.30
N ARG A 40 -13.34 -1.52 -2.87
CA ARG A 40 -12.66 -2.59 -2.10
C ARG A 40 -11.38 -2.13 -1.42
N ILE A 41 -10.59 -1.28 -2.07
CA ILE A 41 -9.41 -0.66 -1.43
C ILE A 41 -9.85 0.17 -0.23
N ARG A 42 -10.91 0.97 -0.37
CA ARG A 42 -11.45 1.78 0.73
C ARG A 42 -11.93 0.90 1.88
N ASP A 43 -12.77 -0.10 1.60
CA ASP A 43 -13.32 -0.99 2.63
C ASP A 43 -12.20 -1.72 3.37
N HIS A 44 -11.15 -2.14 2.66
CA HIS A 44 -9.97 -2.74 3.26
C HIS A 44 -9.20 -1.78 4.18
N LEU A 45 -9.01 -0.52 3.76
CA LEU A 45 -8.34 0.50 4.59
C LEU A 45 -9.17 0.81 5.85
N ASP A 46 -10.49 0.94 5.72
CA ASP A 46 -11.40 1.19 6.85
C ASP A 46 -11.39 0.00 7.84
N GLY A 47 -11.36 -1.23 7.31
CA GLY A 47 -11.16 -2.45 8.10
C GLY A 47 -9.82 -2.48 8.83
N MET A 48 -8.72 -2.18 8.13
CA MET A 48 -7.37 -2.14 8.71
C MET A 48 -7.29 -1.13 9.87
N LEU A 49 -7.84 0.07 9.70
CA LEU A 49 -7.88 1.09 10.75
C LEU A 49 -8.69 0.63 11.96
N THR A 50 -9.82 -0.03 11.72
CA THR A 50 -10.69 -0.58 12.77
C THR A 50 -9.96 -1.66 13.57
N ASP A 51 -9.26 -2.56 12.90
CA ASP A 51 -8.53 -3.64 13.56
C ASP A 51 -7.30 -3.12 14.31
N MET A 52 -6.57 -2.13 13.76
CA MET A 52 -5.53 -1.43 14.50
C MET A 52 -6.05 -0.81 15.80
N ALA A 53 -7.23 -0.18 15.75
CA ALA A 53 -7.84 0.40 16.94
C ALA A 53 -8.21 -0.68 17.97
N LYS A 54 -8.85 -1.78 17.55
CA LYS A 54 -9.19 -2.90 18.44
C LYS A 54 -7.95 -3.46 19.14
N ASN A 55 -6.87 -3.70 18.39
CA ASN A 55 -5.62 -4.22 18.93
C ASN A 55 -5.02 -3.28 19.98
N LEU A 56 -5.06 -1.97 19.72
CA LEU A 56 -4.59 -0.99 20.69
C LEU A 56 -5.44 -1.01 21.98
N TYR A 57 -6.77 -1.08 21.84
CA TYR A 57 -7.68 -1.15 22.99
C TYR A 57 -7.61 -2.49 23.75
N SER A 58 -7.23 -3.59 23.09
CA SER A 58 -7.00 -4.89 23.73
C SER A 58 -5.63 -5.01 24.41
N GLY A 59 -4.74 -4.03 24.21
CA GLY A 59 -3.39 -4.02 24.79
C GLY A 59 -2.36 -4.78 23.97
N GLU A 60 -2.63 -5.06 22.69
CA GLU A 60 -1.68 -5.69 21.76
C GLU A 60 -0.63 -4.66 21.28
N ILE A 61 0.34 -4.37 22.16
CA ILE A 61 1.39 -3.36 21.94
C ILE A 61 2.80 -3.97 21.74
N ASP A 62 2.87 -5.27 21.49
CA ASP A 62 4.14 -5.97 21.29
C ASP A 62 4.93 -5.39 20.12
N ALA A 63 6.26 -5.32 20.29
CA ALA A 63 7.17 -4.89 19.25
C ALA A 63 7.36 -6.01 18.21
N ALA A 64 6.41 -6.14 17.28
CA ALA A 64 6.42 -7.10 16.17
C ALA A 64 6.67 -6.38 14.82
N PRO A 65 7.92 -5.97 14.50
CA PRO A 65 8.21 -5.25 13.27
C PRO A 65 7.99 -6.15 12.04
N LEU A 66 7.54 -5.55 10.95
CA LEU A 66 7.48 -6.23 9.64
C LEU A 66 8.86 -6.17 9.00
N VAL A 67 9.52 -7.32 8.80
CA VAL A 67 10.89 -7.37 8.26
C VAL A 67 10.90 -8.15 6.94
N PRO A 68 10.70 -7.48 5.79
CA PRO A 68 10.72 -8.14 4.48
C PRO A 68 12.10 -8.71 4.11
N ASN A 69 13.16 -8.04 4.58
CA ASN A 69 14.56 -8.46 4.55
C ASN A 69 15.37 -7.55 5.47
N ALA A 70 16.61 -7.96 5.79
CA ALA A 70 17.48 -7.24 6.75
C ALA A 70 17.71 -5.75 6.39
N GLY A 71 17.72 -5.39 5.11
CA GLY A 71 17.90 -4.01 4.64
C GLY A 71 16.64 -3.15 4.62
N LYS A 72 15.47 -3.72 4.94
CA LYS A 72 14.16 -3.06 4.94
C LYS A 72 13.44 -3.18 6.28
N SER A 73 14.18 -3.45 7.35
CA SER A 73 13.60 -3.51 8.69
C SER A 73 13.25 -2.10 9.19
N PRO A 74 12.02 -1.86 9.71
CA PRO A 74 11.64 -0.59 10.30
C PRO A 74 12.48 -0.23 11.53
N CYS A 75 13.13 -1.22 12.16
CA CYS A 75 14.03 -1.01 13.29
C CYS A 75 15.23 -0.11 12.93
N LEU A 76 15.62 -0.03 11.65
CA LEU A 76 16.72 0.83 11.19
C LEU A 76 16.43 2.32 11.37
N TRP A 77 15.16 2.71 11.47
CA TRP A 77 14.72 4.09 11.56
C TRP A 77 13.86 4.37 12.82
N CYS A 78 13.72 3.39 13.71
CA CYS A 78 12.90 3.51 14.91
C CYS A 78 13.71 4.09 16.07
N GLU A 79 13.36 5.30 16.52
CA GLU A 79 14.00 5.96 17.67
C GLU A 79 13.81 5.20 18.99
N TYR A 80 12.76 4.38 19.08
CA TYR A 80 12.41 3.62 20.26
C TYR A 80 13.07 2.23 20.33
N ARG A 81 13.98 1.90 19.39
CA ARG A 81 14.65 0.59 19.35
C ARG A 81 15.36 0.24 20.66
N THR A 82 15.88 1.22 21.38
CA THR A 82 16.58 1.03 22.65
C THR A 82 15.65 0.71 23.82
N VAL A 83 14.35 0.96 23.71
CA VAL A 83 13.37 0.79 24.79
C VAL A 83 12.36 -0.32 24.53
N CYS A 84 12.12 -0.68 23.27
CA CYS A 84 11.10 -1.67 22.90
C CYS A 84 11.47 -3.13 23.21
N ARG A 85 12.75 -3.40 23.55
CA ARG A 85 13.30 -4.73 23.90
C ARG A 85 13.18 -5.81 22.80
N HIS A 86 12.82 -5.42 21.57
CA HIS A 86 12.84 -6.32 20.43
C HIS A 86 14.27 -6.78 20.12
N ALA A 87 14.46 -8.11 20.00
CA ALA A 87 15.69 -8.71 19.49
C ALA A 87 15.49 -9.08 18.01
N ASP A 88 16.43 -8.71 17.15
CA ASP A 88 16.34 -9.00 15.72
C ASP A 88 16.20 -10.51 15.48
N GLY A 89 15.20 -10.89 14.68
CA GLY A 89 14.82 -12.29 14.41
C GLY A 89 13.80 -12.89 15.37
N GLU A 90 13.40 -12.19 16.44
CA GLU A 90 12.40 -12.66 17.41
C GLU A 90 11.06 -11.92 17.25
N GLY A 91 9.97 -12.66 17.02
CA GLY A 91 8.63 -12.06 16.94
C GLY A 91 8.41 -11.14 15.72
N GLU A 92 9.29 -11.18 14.72
CA GLU A 92 9.18 -10.40 13.50
C GLU A 92 8.05 -10.92 12.59
N ARG A 93 7.30 -10.00 12.00
CA ARG A 93 6.27 -10.33 11.01
C ARG A 93 6.88 -10.46 9.63
N THR A 94 6.38 -11.41 8.86
CA THR A 94 6.70 -11.56 7.43
C THR A 94 5.59 -10.97 6.55
N PRO A 95 5.92 -10.36 5.40
CA PRO A 95 4.90 -9.82 4.52
C PRO A 95 4.06 -10.94 3.90
N LEU A 96 2.75 -10.84 4.04
CA LEU A 96 1.81 -11.56 3.19
C LEU A 96 1.69 -10.77 1.89
N LYS A 97 2.13 -11.36 0.77
CA LYS A 97 2.03 -10.74 -0.55
C LYS A 97 1.10 -11.57 -1.44
N PRO A 98 -0.21 -11.30 -1.42
CA PRO A 98 -1.12 -11.85 -2.42
C PRO A 98 -0.82 -11.26 -3.81
N ASP A 99 -1.09 -12.03 -4.87
CA ASP A 99 -0.83 -11.63 -6.26
C ASP A 99 -1.77 -10.49 -6.74
N ASP A 100 -3.05 -10.51 -6.32
CA ASP A 100 -3.99 -9.39 -6.50
C ASP A 100 -4.78 -9.13 -5.20
N PRO A 101 -4.26 -8.30 -4.28
CA PRO A 101 -4.90 -8.02 -2.97
C PRO A 101 -6.30 -7.41 -3.08
N PHE A 102 -6.64 -6.85 -4.24
CA PHE A 102 -7.92 -6.18 -4.49
C PHE A 102 -8.55 -6.70 -5.80
N GLY A 103 -8.25 -7.95 -6.16
CA GLY A 103 -8.85 -8.66 -7.29
C GLY A 103 -10.30 -9.02 -7.02
N ALA A 104 -11.09 -9.18 -8.10
CA ALA A 104 -12.48 -9.65 -7.95
C ALA A 104 -12.47 -11.00 -7.23
N GLU A 105 -13.38 -11.17 -6.27
CA GLU A 105 -13.58 -12.47 -5.59
C GLU A 105 -13.98 -13.55 -6.61
#